data_AF-A0A954RU34-F1
#
_entry.id   AF-A0A954RU34-F1
#
_cell.length_a   1.000
_cell.length_b   1.000
_cell.length_c   1.000
_cell.angle_alpha   90.00
_cell.angle_beta   90.00
_cell.angle_gamma   90.00
#
_symmetry.space_group_name_H-M   'P 1'
#
loop_
_entity.id
_entity.type
_entity.pdbx_description
1 polymer ?
#
loop_
_entity_poly.entity_id
_entity_poly.type
_entity_poly.pdbx_seq_one_letter_code
_entity_poly.pdbx_strand_id
1 'polypeptide(L)'
;VEPSVAARQPLRPEPSDTLATSLRQSIRDGRKLRLIYCSADGQTTDRVVWPVTLGYAETSRLLIGWCELRQAFRHFRSDRIQFAEITEEPIGLRSGELRRRWQIWRDEELASLHAESPFKASE
;
A
#
# COMPACT_ATOMS: atom_id res chain seq x y z
N VAL A 1 -41.00 4.88 18.15
CA VAL A 1 -40.40 5.93 17.29
C VAL A 1 -39.01 5.47 16.88
N GLU A 2 -38.89 5.03 15.64
CA GLU A 2 -37.61 4.79 14.97
C GLU A 2 -37.23 6.09 14.23
N PRO A 3 -35.95 6.34 13.87
CA PRO A 3 -35.22 5.39 13.02
C PRO A 3 -33.76 5.10 13.39
N SER A 4 -33.44 3.83 13.16
CA SER A 4 -32.16 3.29 12.75
C SER A 4 -31.35 4.26 11.88
N VAL A 5 -30.18 4.67 12.36
CA VAL A 5 -29.17 5.36 11.55
C VAL A 5 -28.50 4.29 10.69
N ALA A 6 -29.15 3.96 9.57
CA ALA A 6 -28.46 3.41 8.43
C ALA A 6 -27.44 4.48 7.98
N ALA A 7 -26.17 4.28 8.35
CA ALA A 7 -25.07 5.04 7.78
C ALA A 7 -25.14 4.83 6.26
N ARG A 8 -25.67 5.85 5.55
CA ARG A 8 -25.67 5.95 4.10
C ARG A 8 -24.24 5.76 3.65
N GLN A 9 -23.90 4.59 3.15
CA GLN A 9 -22.62 4.35 2.52
C GLN A 9 -22.61 5.21 1.25
N PRO A 10 -21.78 6.27 1.16
CA PRO A 10 -21.69 7.02 -0.09
C PRO A 10 -21.19 6.03 -1.14
N LEU A 11 -21.91 5.99 -2.27
CA LEU A 11 -21.67 5.15 -3.43
C LEU A 11 -20.16 5.11 -3.71
N ARG A 12 -19.51 4.01 -3.32
CA ARG A 12 -18.08 3.80 -3.54
C ARG A 12 -17.90 3.56 -5.04
N PRO A 13 -17.10 4.36 -5.76
CA PRO A 13 -16.72 3.98 -7.12
C PRO A 13 -15.98 2.64 -7.04
N GLU A 14 -16.41 1.68 -7.85
CA GLU A 14 -15.83 0.34 -7.94
C GLU A 14 -14.29 0.41 -7.91
N PRO A 15 -13.62 -0.02 -6.82
CA PRO A 15 -12.29 0.47 -6.46
C PRO A 15 -11.14 -0.11 -7.30
N SER A 16 -11.40 -0.93 -8.32
CA SER A 16 -10.33 -1.72 -8.95
C SER A 16 -9.45 -0.92 -9.93
N ASP A 17 -10.02 0.02 -10.68
CA ASP A 17 -9.30 0.74 -11.75
C ASP A 17 -8.80 2.13 -11.30
N THR A 18 -9.63 2.88 -10.58
CA THR A 18 -9.30 4.22 -10.08
C THR A 18 -8.22 4.19 -9.00
N LEU A 19 -8.24 3.18 -8.12
CA LEU A 19 -7.19 2.99 -7.10
C LEU A 19 -5.84 2.74 -7.76
N ALA A 20 -5.75 1.79 -8.68
CA ALA A 20 -4.50 1.44 -9.34
C ALA A 20 -3.92 2.61 -10.15
N THR A 21 -4.78 3.44 -10.73
CA THR A 21 -4.37 4.68 -11.40
C THR A 21 -3.82 5.69 -10.40
N SER A 22 -4.51 5.92 -9.28
CA SER A 22 -4.06 6.83 -8.22
C SER A 22 -2.73 6.40 -7.58
N LEU A 23 -2.56 5.09 -7.33
CA LEU A 23 -1.31 4.53 -6.84
C LEU A 23 -0.17 4.76 -7.83
N ARG A 24 -0.36 4.45 -9.11
CA ARG A 24 0.66 4.68 -10.15
C ARG A 24 1.00 6.16 -10.30
N GLN A 25 0.00 7.04 -10.21
CA GLN A 25 0.18 8.47 -10.28
C GLN A 25 1.02 8.98 -9.11
N SER A 26 0.69 8.61 -7.88
CA SER A 26 1.46 9.02 -6.70
C SER A 26 2.94 8.59 -6.74
N ILE A 27 3.24 7.41 -7.30
CA ILE A 27 4.61 6.93 -7.50
C ILE A 27 5.33 7.80 -8.54
N ARG A 28 4.65 8.14 -9.63
CA ARG A 28 5.20 8.98 -10.71
C ARG A 28 5.47 10.40 -10.24
N ASP A 29 4.53 10.99 -9.52
CA ASP A 29 4.61 12.35 -9.00
C ASP A 29 5.44 12.46 -7.71
N GLY A 30 5.82 11.32 -7.11
CA GLY A 30 6.58 11.30 -5.86
C GLY A 30 5.83 11.92 -4.68
N ARG A 31 4.51 11.69 -4.61
CA ARG A 31 3.61 12.27 -3.60
C ARG A 31 3.26 11.25 -2.53
N LYS A 32 3.04 11.72 -1.30
CA LYS A 32 2.58 10.82 -0.23
C LYS A 32 1.13 10.43 -0.51
N LEU A 33 0.75 9.28 0.03
CA LEU A 33 -0.56 8.72 -0.20
C LEU A 33 -1.20 8.39 1.15
N ARG A 34 -2.39 8.94 1.38
CA ARG A 34 -3.19 8.69 2.56
C ARG A 34 -4.08 7.48 2.30
N LEU A 35 -3.94 6.47 3.14
CA LEU A 35 -4.61 5.18 3.02
C LEU A 35 -5.51 4.93 4.21
N ILE A 36 -6.76 4.56 3.94
CA ILE A 36 -7.62 3.90 4.92
C ILE A 36 -7.44 2.39 4.73
N TYR A 37 -6.65 1.79 5.60
CA TYR A 37 -6.23 0.39 5.49
C TYR A 37 -6.90 -0.48 6.55
N CYS A 38 -7.54 -1.57 6.10
CA CYS A 38 -8.09 -2.58 6.99
C CYS A 38 -7.05 -3.67 7.27
N SER A 39 -6.68 -3.82 8.55
CA SER A 39 -5.79 -4.89 9.01
C SER A 39 -6.44 -6.26 8.86
N ALA A 40 -5.64 -7.33 8.94
CA ALA A 40 -6.15 -8.70 9.02
C ALA A 40 -7.11 -8.89 10.22
N ASP A 41 -6.89 -8.12 11.28
CA ASP A 41 -7.71 -8.08 12.50
C ASP A 41 -9.03 -7.32 12.35
N GLY A 42 -9.38 -6.86 11.13
CA GLY A 42 -10.57 -6.05 10.86
C GLY A 42 -10.45 -4.57 11.27
N GLN A 43 -9.37 -4.20 11.95
CA GLN A 43 -9.14 -2.82 12.39
C GLN A 43 -8.78 -1.91 11.22
N THR A 44 -9.57 -0.85 11.04
CA THR A 44 -9.34 0.17 10.02
C THR A 44 -8.45 1.28 10.58
N THR A 45 -7.40 1.61 9.85
CA THR A 45 -6.40 2.61 10.27
C THR A 45 -6.12 3.59 9.15
N ASP A 46 -6.04 4.87 9.49
CA ASP A 46 -5.54 5.93 8.62
C ASP A 46 -4.01 5.93 8.64
N ARG A 47 -3.38 5.88 7.48
CA ARG A 47 -1.91 5.82 7.36
C ARG A 47 -1.44 6.65 6.19
N VAL A 48 -0.43 7.47 6.43
CA VAL A 48 0.35 8.12 5.37
C VAL A 48 1.47 7.17 4.95
N VAL A 49 1.51 6.85 3.67
CA VAL A 49 2.55 6.01 3.06
C VAL A 49 3.24 6.73 1.94
N TRP A 50 4.53 6.43 1.75
CA TRP A 50 5.31 6.92 0.63
C TRP A 50 5.44 5.79 -0.38
N PRO A 51 4.67 5.84 -1.47
CA PRO A 51 4.60 4.75 -2.42
C PRO A 51 5.91 4.69 -3.22
N VAL A 52 6.54 3.50 -3.27
CA VAL A 52 7.80 3.29 -3.99
C VAL A 52 7.56 2.54 -5.29
N THR A 53 6.85 1.42 -5.22
CA THR A 53 6.53 0.59 -6.38
C THR A 53 5.28 -0.23 -6.13
N LEU A 54 4.68 -0.72 -7.22
CA LEU A 54 3.65 -1.74 -7.18
C LEU A 54 4.28 -3.10 -7.48
N GLY A 55 3.92 -4.09 -6.67
CA GLY A 55 4.20 -5.51 -6.88
C GLY A 55 2.91 -6.29 -7.15
N TYR A 56 3.08 -7.53 -7.58
CA TYR A 56 1.99 -8.47 -7.79
C TYR A 56 2.26 -9.72 -6.96
N ALA A 57 1.27 -10.16 -6.19
CA ALA A 57 1.32 -11.41 -5.45
C ALA A 57 0.11 -12.25 -5.84
N GLU A 58 0.36 -13.38 -6.51
CA GLU A 58 -0.61 -14.37 -7.04
C GLU A 58 -1.83 -13.78 -7.75
N THR A 59 -2.80 -13.24 -6.99
CA THR A 59 -4.05 -12.68 -7.49
C THR A 59 -4.32 -11.24 -7.05
N SER A 60 -3.40 -10.62 -6.29
CA SER A 60 -3.59 -9.31 -5.66
C SER A 60 -2.43 -8.36 -5.95
N ARG A 61 -2.73 -7.07 -6.15
CA ARG A 61 -1.70 -6.03 -6.31
C ARG A 61 -1.22 -5.58 -4.94
N LEU A 62 0.08 -5.49 -4.76
CA LEU A 62 0.73 -5.01 -3.54
C LEU A 62 1.31 -3.62 -3.80
N LEU A 63 0.97 -2.65 -2.96
CA LEU A 63 1.69 -1.41 -2.87
C LEU A 63 2.84 -1.58 -1.89
N ILE A 64 4.08 -1.38 -2.36
CA ILE A 64 5.24 -1.32 -1.47
C ILE A 64 5.54 0.15 -1.19
N GLY A 65 5.55 0.50 0.09
CA GLY A 65 5.73 1.87 0.52
C GLY A 65 6.31 1.98 1.92
N TRP A 66 6.94 3.12 2.19
CA TRP A 66 7.34 3.50 3.54
C TRP A 66 6.11 3.95 4.32
N CYS A 67 5.86 3.35 5.48
CA CYS A 67 4.75 3.72 6.35
C CYS A 67 5.23 4.71 7.41
N GLU A 68 4.71 5.95 7.45
CA GLU A 68 5.14 6.94 8.44
C GLU A 68 4.81 6.49 9.87
N LEU A 69 3.63 5.90 10.07
CA LEU A 69 3.18 5.44 11.39
C LEU A 69 4.09 4.36 12.00
N ARG A 70 4.65 3.49 11.16
CA ARG A 70 5.53 2.38 11.59
C ARG A 70 7.00 2.66 11.36
N GLN A 71 7.34 3.77 10.69
CA GLN A 71 8.67 4.12 10.21
C GLN A 71 9.42 2.94 9.56
N ALA A 72 8.74 2.23 8.68
CA ALA A 72 9.29 1.04 8.01
C ALA A 72 8.64 0.82 6.64
N PHE A 73 9.37 0.18 5.73
CA PHE A 73 8.81 -0.32 4.47
C PHE A 73 7.88 -1.49 4.73
N ARG A 74 6.72 -1.48 4.08
CA ARG A 74 5.70 -2.53 4.21
C ARG A 74 4.98 -2.80 2.90
N HIS A 75 4.46 -4.01 2.80
CA HIS A 75 3.56 -4.45 1.75
C HIS A 75 2.11 -4.14 2.14
N PHE A 76 1.43 -3.36 1.30
CA PHE A 76 0.02 -3.03 1.44
C PHE A 76 -0.77 -3.71 0.33
N ARG A 77 -1.60 -4.66 0.73
CA ARG A 77 -2.56 -5.32 -0.16
C ARG A 77 -3.61 -4.34 -0.65
N SER A 78 -3.66 -4.11 -1.96
CA SER A 78 -4.65 -3.21 -2.58
C SER A 78 -6.10 -3.65 -2.33
N ASP A 79 -6.34 -4.96 -2.20
CA ASP A 79 -7.65 -5.52 -1.84
C ASP A 79 -8.13 -5.11 -0.43
N ARG A 80 -7.22 -4.73 0.47
CA ARG A 80 -7.54 -4.27 1.84
C ARG A 80 -7.51 -2.75 2.00
N ILE A 81 -7.26 -2.02 0.93
CA ILE A 81 -7.32 -0.56 0.90
C ILE A 81 -8.78 -0.16 0.70
N GLN A 82 -9.40 0.39 1.74
CA GLN A 82 -10.78 0.90 1.63
C GLN A 82 -10.82 2.25 0.91
N PHE A 83 -9.77 3.06 1.05
CA PHE A 83 -9.66 4.37 0.43
C PHE A 83 -8.20 4.76 0.26
N ALA A 84 -7.91 5.46 -0.83
CA ALA A 84 -6.59 5.97 -1.17
C ALA A 84 -6.72 7.37 -1.75
N GLU A 85 -5.96 8.31 -1.21
CA GLU A 85 -5.93 9.69 -1.65
C GLU A 85 -4.49 10.16 -1.81
N ILE A 86 -4.19 10.74 -2.97
CA ILE A 86 -2.88 11.37 -3.21
C ILE A 86 -2.88 12.69 -2.46
N THR A 87 -2.01 12.81 -1.46
CA THR A 87 -1.86 14.05 -0.73
C THR A 87 -1.10 15.08 -1.58
N GLU A 88 -1.27 16.36 -1.27
CA GLU A 88 -0.49 17.43 -1.89
C GLU A 88 0.96 17.48 -1.39
N GLU A 89 1.24 16.79 -0.28
CA GLU A 89 2.57 16.70 0.31
C GLU A 89 3.53 15.88 -0.57
N PRO A 90 4.67 16.45 -0.98
CA PRO A 90 5.71 15.68 -1.65
C PRO A 90 6.38 14.72 -0.66
N ILE A 91 6.88 13.61 -1.18
CA ILE A 91 7.78 12.76 -0.41
C ILE A 91 9.06 13.58 -0.15
N GLY A 92 9.39 13.82 1.12
CA GLY A 92 10.55 14.64 1.52
C GLY A 92 11.91 14.03 1.14
N LEU A 93 11.93 12.85 0.52
CA LEU A 93 13.10 12.22 -0.06
C LEU A 93 13.06 12.29 -1.58
N ARG A 94 14.22 12.46 -2.21
CA ARG A 94 14.36 12.30 -3.65
C ARG A 94 13.96 10.87 -4.04
N SER A 95 13.30 10.70 -5.18
CA SER A 95 12.81 9.39 -5.65
C SER A 95 13.92 8.32 -5.73
N GLY A 96 15.15 8.72 -6.06
CA GLY A 96 16.31 7.83 -6.07
C GLY A 96 16.75 7.36 -4.68
N GLU A 97 16.70 8.23 -3.68
CA GLU A 97 17.04 7.90 -2.28
C GLU A 97 15.99 6.97 -1.68
N LEU A 98 14.70 7.26 -1.89
CA LEU A 98 13.61 6.40 -1.46
C LEU A 98 13.73 4.99 -2.08
N ARG A 99 14.05 4.93 -3.38
CA ARG A 99 14.26 3.65 -4.08
C ARG A 99 15.47 2.89 -3.56
N ARG A 100 16.57 3.58 -3.23
CA ARG A 100 17.77 2.95 -2.65
C ARG A 100 17.47 2.35 -1.28
N ARG A 101 16.77 3.09 -0.41
CA ARG A 101 16.35 2.59 0.91
C ARG A 101 15.43 1.37 0.79
N TRP A 102 14.51 1.40 -0.18
CA TRP A 102 13.68 0.25 -0.48
C TRP A 102 14.48 -0.94 -1.03
N GLN A 103 15.50 -0.72 -1.87
CA GLN A 103 16.35 -1.81 -2.38
C GLN A 103 17.09 -2.52 -1.25
N ILE A 104 17.64 -1.77 -0.30
CA ILE A 104 18.32 -2.33 0.88
C ILE A 104 17.35 -3.19 1.69
N TRP A 105 16.19 -2.61 2.07
CA TRP A 105 15.15 -3.34 2.79
C TRP A 105 14.64 -4.57 2.04
N ARG A 106 14.50 -4.48 0.71
CA ARG A 106 14.06 -5.59 -0.14
C ARG A 106 15.09 -6.70 -0.16
N ASP A 107 16.38 -6.38 -0.23
CA ASP A 107 17.45 -7.38 -0.21
C ASP A 107 17.41 -8.16 1.11
N GLU A 108 17.22 -7.45 2.23
CA GLU A 108 17.03 -8.04 3.56
C GLU A 108 15.76 -8.91 3.65
N GLU A 109 14.61 -8.41 3.20
CA GLU A 109 13.35 -9.18 3.16
C GLU A 109 13.43 -10.39 2.22
N LEU A 110 14.07 -10.26 1.06
CA LEU A 110 14.18 -11.33 0.08
C LEU A 110 15.15 -12.42 0.56
N ALA A 111 16.18 -12.04 1.32
CA ALA A 111 17.00 -12.98 2.07
C ALA A 111 16.19 -13.72 3.16
N SER A 112 15.27 -13.04 3.85
CA SER A 112 14.34 -13.68 4.80
C SER A 112 13.28 -14.56 4.13
N LEU A 113 12.70 -14.12 3.02
CA LEU A 113 11.68 -14.85 2.26
C LEU A 113 12.27 -16.08 1.55
N HIS A 114 13.52 -16.03 1.08
CA HIS A 114 14.22 -17.22 0.57
C HIS A 114 14.62 -18.21 1.67
N ALA A 115 14.70 -17.78 2.93
CA ALA A 115 14.88 -18.68 4.07
C ALA A 115 13.57 -19.38 4.48
N GLU A 116 12.41 -18.81 4.13
CA GLU A 116 11.08 -19.30 4.54
C GLU A 116 10.18 -19.77 3.38
N SER A 117 10.66 -19.78 2.13
CA SER A 117 9.87 -20.28 0.99
C SER A 117 10.28 -21.71 0.60
N PRO A 118 9.45 -22.74 0.90
CA PRO A 118 9.67 -24.11 0.45
C PRO A 118 9.31 -24.33 -1.03
N PHE A 119 9.15 -23.28 -1.85
CA PHE A 119 8.96 -23.45 -3.29
C PHE A 119 10.29 -23.76 -3.98
N LYS A 120 10.76 -25.00 -3.77
CA LYS A 120 11.69 -25.69 -4.65
C LYS A 120 11.14 -25.60 -6.07
N ALA A 121 11.92 -24.99 -6.95
CA ALA A 121 11.85 -25.25 -8.37
C ALA A 121 11.78 -26.78 -8.58
N SER A 122 10.69 -27.23 -9.19
CA SER A 122 10.64 -28.55 -9.80
C SER A 122 11.17 -28.39 -11.22
N GLU A 123 12.39 -28.87 -11.44
CA GLU A 123 12.90 -29.33 -12.74
C GLU A 123 13.78 -30.56 -12.48
#